data_AF-A0A7V3ZYP7-F1
#
_entry.id   AF-A0A7V3ZYP7-F1
#
_cell.length_a   1.000
_cell.length_b   1.000
_cell.length_c   1.000
_cell.angle_alpha   90.00
_cell.angle_beta   90.00
_cell.angle_gamma   90.00
#
_symmetry.space_group_name_H-M   'P 1'
#
loop_
_entity.id
_entity.type
_entity.pdbx_description
1 polymer ?
#
loop_
_entity_poly.entity_id
_entity_poly.type
_entity_poly.pdbx_seq_one_letter_code
_entity_poly.pdbx_strand_id
1 'polypeptide(L)'
;MDKLTIIDMAIENEKSAIFTYLEIARKTKDTSGKNMFITLAGEEVKHLVSLTEVKELFNKKVHIKTLEVPKSEIEKLLPDIKTREKKKHGKSELSELDALEIALEHERKAMEFYETHYQTVDDESLKELLKKLYETEKAHYELIMAQIDYIKGTGFWFDIPEFSME
;
A
#
# COMPACT_ATOMS: atom_id res chain seq x y z
N MET A 1 -18.17 -16.20 -4.57
CA MET A 1 -17.81 -16.04 -3.14
C MET A 1 -18.81 -15.07 -2.53
N ASP A 2 -19.17 -15.21 -1.24
CA ASP A 2 -20.12 -14.27 -0.61
C ASP A 2 -19.46 -12.90 -0.34
N LYS A 3 -20.27 -11.82 -0.34
CA LYS A 3 -19.78 -10.44 -0.14
C LYS A 3 -19.09 -10.27 1.22
N LEU A 4 -19.66 -10.84 2.28
CA LEU A 4 -19.06 -10.76 3.62
C LEU A 4 -17.74 -11.51 3.66
N THR A 5 -17.63 -12.65 2.97
CA THR A 5 -16.36 -13.39 2.86
C THR A 5 -15.28 -12.54 2.19
N ILE A 6 -15.60 -11.81 1.12
CA ILE A 6 -14.64 -10.92 0.45
C ILE A 6 -14.19 -9.81 1.40
N ILE A 7 -15.12 -9.19 2.13
CA ILE A 7 -14.79 -8.11 3.08
C ILE A 7 -13.97 -8.65 4.25
N ASP A 8 -14.28 -9.84 4.78
CA ASP A 8 -13.49 -10.49 5.83
C ASP A 8 -12.06 -10.77 5.40
N MET A 9 -11.85 -11.28 4.19
CA MET A 9 -10.50 -11.48 3.65
C MET A 9 -9.74 -10.17 3.45
N ALA A 10 -10.42 -9.13 2.95
CA ALA A 10 -9.83 -7.80 2.82
C ALA A 10 -9.36 -7.27 4.18
N ILE A 11 -10.21 -7.35 5.22
CA ILE A 11 -9.89 -6.96 6.60
C ILE A 11 -8.65 -7.70 7.13
N GLU A 12 -8.51 -8.99 6.86
CA GLU A 12 -7.34 -9.75 7.30
C GLU A 12 -6.07 -9.36 6.53
N ASN A 13 -6.17 -9.05 5.23
CA ASN A 13 -5.06 -8.49 4.47
C ASN A 13 -4.58 -7.16 5.05
N GLU A 14 -5.50 -6.23 5.34
CA GLU A 14 -5.19 -4.93 5.96
C GLU A 14 -4.48 -5.10 7.30
N LYS A 15 -5.02 -5.95 8.19
CA LYS A 15 -4.38 -6.23 9.49
C LYS A 15 -2.98 -6.80 9.33
N SER A 16 -2.78 -7.68 8.36
CA SER A 16 -1.47 -8.27 8.09
C SER A 16 -0.49 -7.21 7.60
N ALA A 17 -0.91 -6.30 6.72
CA ALA A 17 -0.09 -5.19 6.24
C ALA A 17 0.28 -4.21 7.38
N ILE A 18 -0.70 -3.80 8.20
CA ILE A 18 -0.47 -2.96 9.40
C ILE A 18 0.58 -3.57 10.31
N PHE A 19 0.43 -4.86 10.65
CA PHE A 19 1.36 -5.54 11.54
C PHE A 19 2.78 -5.57 10.94
N THR A 20 2.90 -5.92 9.66
CA THR A 20 4.17 -5.94 8.94
C THR A 20 4.83 -4.56 8.93
N TYR A 21 4.11 -3.50 8.59
CA TYR A 21 4.66 -2.14 8.54
C TYR A 21 5.12 -1.65 9.90
N LEU A 22 4.37 -1.89 10.97
CA LEU A 22 4.79 -1.51 12.32
C LEU A 22 6.02 -2.31 12.79
N GLU A 23 6.10 -3.60 12.46
CA GLU A 23 7.27 -4.44 12.75
C GLU A 23 8.53 -3.96 12.01
N ILE A 24 8.38 -3.59 10.73
CA ILE A 24 9.46 -3.02 9.92
C ILE A 24 9.87 -1.64 10.47
N ALA A 25 8.91 -0.76 10.75
CA ALA A 25 9.17 0.57 11.31
C ALA A 25 9.93 0.49 12.64
N ARG A 26 9.63 -0.51 13.47
CA ARG A 26 10.33 -0.76 14.73
C ARG A 26 11.80 -1.17 14.52
N LYS A 27 12.10 -1.93 13.45
CA LYS A 27 13.44 -2.45 13.13
C LYS A 27 14.27 -1.46 12.29
N THR A 28 13.62 -0.52 11.63
CA THR A 28 14.26 0.50 10.79
C THR A 28 14.95 1.56 11.63
N LYS A 29 16.24 1.76 11.40
CA LYS A 29 17.06 2.75 12.12
C LYS A 29 16.97 4.15 11.52
N ASP A 30 16.86 4.24 10.20
CA ASP A 30 16.71 5.51 9.52
C ASP A 30 15.35 6.13 9.87
N THR A 31 15.37 7.38 10.32
CA THR A 31 14.15 8.08 10.76
C THR A 31 13.17 8.26 9.61
N SER A 32 13.66 8.49 8.39
CA SER A 32 12.77 8.66 7.27
C SER A 32 12.15 7.36 6.80
N GLY A 33 12.92 6.28 6.69
CA GLY A 33 12.39 4.96 6.34
C GLY A 33 11.35 4.52 7.38
N LYS A 34 11.66 4.73 8.67
CA LYS A 34 10.71 4.48 9.76
C LYS A 34 9.41 5.28 9.60
N ASN A 35 9.49 6.58 9.30
CA ASN A 35 8.31 7.42 9.13
C ASN A 35 7.46 6.96 7.92
N MET A 36 8.10 6.54 6.82
CA MET A 36 7.40 6.00 5.66
C MET A 36 6.54 4.77 6.04
N PHE A 37 7.10 3.79 6.75
CA PHE A 37 6.33 2.62 7.19
C PHE A 37 5.25 2.95 8.22
N ILE A 38 5.47 3.94 9.09
CA ILE A 38 4.42 4.42 10.01
C ILE A 38 3.27 5.06 9.22
N THR A 39 3.58 5.83 8.17
CA THR A 39 2.56 6.43 7.31
C THR A 39 1.77 5.34 6.57
N LEU A 40 2.43 4.37 5.94
CA LEU A 40 1.77 3.23 5.28
C LEU A 40 0.86 2.48 6.26
N ALA A 41 1.33 2.13 7.45
CA ALA A 41 0.50 1.50 8.48
C ALA A 41 -0.73 2.35 8.86
N GLY A 42 -0.60 3.68 8.84
CA GLY A 42 -1.70 4.60 9.08
C GLY A 42 -2.75 4.61 7.97
N GLU A 43 -2.34 4.45 6.71
CA GLU A 43 -3.26 4.31 5.57
C GLU A 43 -4.02 2.98 5.64
N GLU A 44 -3.35 1.87 5.91
CA GLU A 44 -4.01 0.56 6.05
C GLU A 44 -5.01 0.53 7.21
N VAL A 45 -4.75 1.27 8.30
CA VAL A 45 -5.74 1.44 9.38
C VAL A 45 -7.01 2.13 8.87
N LYS A 46 -6.88 3.12 7.97
CA LYS A 46 -8.05 3.78 7.37
C LYS A 46 -8.82 2.81 6.48
N HIS A 47 -8.13 2.00 5.68
CA HIS A 47 -8.75 0.96 4.86
C HIS A 47 -9.53 -0.05 5.72
N LEU A 48 -8.91 -0.53 6.79
CA LEU A 48 -9.52 -1.43 7.77
C LEU A 48 -10.81 -0.85 8.38
N VAL A 49 -10.80 0.43 8.74
CA VAL A 49 -11.98 1.13 9.26
C VAL A 49 -13.09 1.17 8.21
N SER A 50 -12.79 1.62 6.99
CA SER A 50 -13.76 1.67 5.89
C SER A 50 -14.37 0.29 5.60
N LEU A 51 -13.55 -0.76 5.53
CA LEU A 51 -14.02 -2.13 5.31
C LEU A 51 -14.91 -2.65 6.45
N THR A 52 -14.59 -2.29 7.70
CA THR A 52 -15.39 -2.68 8.87
C THR A 52 -16.75 -1.99 8.86
N GLU A 53 -16.80 -0.70 8.52
CA GLU A 53 -18.06 0.05 8.37
C GLU A 53 -18.94 -0.55 7.27
N VAL A 54 -18.33 -0.89 6.12
CA VAL A 54 -19.01 -1.57 5.00
C VAL A 54 -19.61 -2.91 5.45
N LYS A 55 -18.82 -3.72 6.18
CA LYS A 55 -19.26 -5.01 6.72
C LYS A 55 -20.49 -4.85 7.62
N GLU A 56 -20.49 -3.85 8.49
CA GLU A 56 -21.63 -3.56 9.37
C GLU A 56 -22.89 -3.16 8.57
N LEU A 57 -22.74 -2.35 7.52
CA LEU A 57 -23.85 -1.93 6.68
C LEU A 57 -24.48 -3.10 5.92
N PHE A 58 -23.66 -4.01 5.39
CA PHE A 58 -24.14 -5.25 4.76
C PHE A 58 -24.88 -6.15 5.76
N ASN A 59 -24.35 -6.30 6.98
CA ASN A 59 -25.04 -7.06 8.04
C ASN A 59 -26.40 -6.47 8.42
N LYS A 60 -26.53 -5.14 8.41
CA LYS A 60 -27.80 -4.43 8.70
C LYS A 60 -28.77 -4.41 7.51
N LYS A 61 -28.42 -5.01 6.36
CA LYS A 61 -29.19 -4.97 5.09
C LYS A 61 -29.54 -3.55 4.63
N VAL A 62 -28.72 -2.57 4.98
CA VAL A 62 -28.92 -1.18 4.56
C VAL A 62 -28.39 -1.03 3.14
N HIS A 63 -29.19 -0.42 2.26
CA HIS A 63 -28.75 -0.13 0.90
C HIS A 63 -27.69 0.99 0.94
N ILE A 64 -26.46 0.65 0.56
CA ILE A 64 -25.35 1.59 0.59
C ILE A 64 -25.32 2.36 -0.73
N LYS A 65 -25.54 3.68 -0.67
CA LYS A 65 -25.51 4.55 -1.86
C LYS A 65 -24.09 4.95 -2.27
N THR A 66 -23.15 5.02 -1.33
CA THR A 66 -21.76 5.44 -1.58
C THR A 66 -20.85 4.84 -0.52
N LEU A 67 -19.75 4.21 -0.98
CA LEU A 67 -18.66 3.75 -0.13
C LEU A 67 -17.45 4.65 -0.34
N GLU A 68 -16.99 5.28 0.75
CA GLU A 68 -15.89 6.22 0.74
C GLU A 68 -14.67 5.58 1.41
N VAL A 69 -13.56 5.58 0.68
CA VAL A 69 -12.23 5.39 1.24
C VAL A 69 -11.64 6.79 1.37
N PRO A 70 -11.10 7.17 2.54
CA PRO A 70 -10.43 8.46 2.68
C PRO A 70 -9.30 8.56 1.65
N LYS A 71 -9.11 9.75 1.07
CA LYS A 71 -8.04 9.98 0.09
C LYS A 71 -6.68 9.70 0.72
N SER A 72 -5.82 9.02 -0.04
CA SER A 72 -4.47 8.74 0.38
C SER A 72 -3.67 10.05 0.47
N GLU A 73 -2.95 10.26 1.57
CA GLU A 73 -2.05 11.41 1.70
C GLU A 73 -0.66 11.11 1.12
N ILE A 74 -0.42 9.87 0.68
CA ILE A 74 0.86 9.38 0.18
C ILE A 74 1.21 9.94 -1.20
N GLU A 75 0.22 10.36 -1.99
CA GLU A 75 0.45 11.03 -3.29
C GLU A 75 1.37 12.26 -3.17
N LYS A 76 1.41 12.91 -2.00
CA LYS A 76 2.26 14.07 -1.71
C LYS A 76 3.72 13.72 -1.40
N LEU A 77 4.02 12.45 -1.10
CA LEU A 77 5.35 11.98 -0.71
C LEU A 77 6.22 11.57 -1.92
N LEU A 78 5.60 11.19 -3.04
CA LEU A 78 6.29 10.83 -4.28
C LEU A 78 7.30 11.88 -4.79
N PRO A 79 7.03 13.20 -4.79
CA PRO A 79 8.02 14.19 -5.24
C PRO A 79 9.23 14.33 -4.31
N ASP A 80 9.08 14.07 -3.00
CA ASP A 80 10.12 14.30 -1.99
C ASP A 80 11.22 13.22 -2.02
N ILE A 81 10.87 11.99 -2.45
CA ILE A 81 11.84 10.89 -2.61
C ILE A 81 12.81 11.18 -3.77
N LYS A 82 12.32 11.78 -4.86
CA LYS A 82 13.11 12.09 -6.07
C LYS A 82 14.25 13.09 -5.80
N THR A 83 14.11 13.94 -4.78
CA THR A 83 15.09 15.00 -4.48
C THR A 83 16.14 14.63 -3.44
N ARG A 84 16.13 13.40 -2.92
CA ARG A 84 17.06 12.99 -1.86
C ARG A 84 18.46 12.69 -2.40
N GLU A 85 19.47 13.28 -1.77
CA GLU A 85 20.86 13.01 -2.07
C GLU A 85 21.27 11.61 -1.56
N LYS A 86 21.93 10.83 -2.44
CA LYS A 86 22.45 9.48 -2.15
C LYS A 86 23.41 9.53 -0.95
N LYS A 87 22.95 9.21 0.26
CA LYS A 87 23.84 8.96 1.40
C LYS A 87 24.58 7.64 1.18
N LYS A 88 25.84 7.56 1.59
CA LYS A 88 26.61 6.30 1.63
C LYS A 88 26.07 5.43 2.76
N HIS A 89 25.46 4.32 2.41
CA HIS A 89 24.95 3.37 3.41
C HIS A 89 25.89 2.14 3.49
N GLY A 90 25.82 1.41 4.60
CA GLY A 90 26.63 0.21 4.89
C GLY A 90 25.72 -0.97 5.21
N LYS A 91 26.19 -1.99 5.96
CA LYS A 91 25.48 -3.23 6.38
C LYS A 91 23.98 -3.12 6.77
N SER A 92 23.47 -1.92 7.02
CA SER A 92 22.05 -1.58 7.18
C SER A 92 21.22 -1.70 5.88
N GLU A 93 21.81 -1.58 4.69
CA GLU A 93 21.10 -1.55 3.39
C GLU A 93 20.44 -2.88 3.05
N LEU A 94 21.13 -4.00 3.28
CA LEU A 94 20.54 -5.32 3.02
C LEU A 94 19.29 -5.55 3.87
N SER A 95 19.33 -5.12 5.13
CA SER A 95 18.16 -5.21 6.03
C SER A 95 17.04 -4.23 5.68
N GLU A 96 17.35 -3.12 5.01
CA GLU A 96 16.36 -2.14 4.57
C GLU A 96 15.71 -2.58 3.24
N LEU A 97 16.49 -3.13 2.32
CA LEU A 97 15.99 -3.75 1.10
C LEU A 97 15.09 -4.95 1.40
N ASP A 98 15.52 -5.86 2.28
CA ASP A 98 14.68 -7.01 2.69
C ASP A 98 13.32 -6.53 3.24
N ALA A 99 13.33 -5.45 4.03
CA ALA A 99 12.11 -4.88 4.59
C ALA A 99 11.21 -4.25 3.53
N LEU A 100 11.78 -3.52 2.57
CA LEU A 100 11.03 -2.94 1.46
C LEU A 100 10.49 -4.02 0.52
N GLU A 101 11.22 -5.10 0.28
CA GLU A 101 10.76 -6.22 -0.55
C GLU A 101 9.59 -6.97 0.12
N ILE A 102 9.62 -7.14 1.45
CA ILE A 102 8.48 -7.67 2.22
C ILE A 102 7.26 -6.74 2.08
N ALA A 103 7.46 -5.43 2.25
CA ALA A 103 6.40 -4.44 2.11
C ALA A 103 5.79 -4.45 0.70
N LEU A 104 6.64 -4.49 -0.33
CA LEU A 104 6.23 -4.55 -1.73
C LEU A 104 5.40 -5.81 -2.03
N GLU A 105 5.73 -6.94 -1.41
CA GLU A 105 4.96 -8.18 -1.55
C GLU A 105 3.56 -8.06 -0.92
N HIS A 106 3.42 -7.34 0.20
CA HIS A 106 2.11 -7.07 0.80
C HIS A 106 1.23 -6.25 -0.16
N GLU A 107 1.77 -5.16 -0.70
CA GLU A 107 1.04 -4.33 -1.66
C GLU A 107 0.65 -5.11 -2.91
N ARG A 108 1.57 -5.92 -3.47
CA ARG A 108 1.28 -6.76 -4.62
C ARG A 108 0.12 -7.71 -4.36
N LYS A 109 0.11 -8.39 -3.21
CA LYS A 109 -0.96 -9.32 -2.82
C LYS A 109 -2.29 -8.60 -2.63
N ALA A 110 -2.28 -7.40 -2.04
CA ALA A 110 -3.48 -6.59 -1.85
C ALA A 110 -4.05 -6.12 -3.21
N MET A 111 -3.20 -5.64 -4.12
CA MET A 111 -3.56 -5.30 -5.49
C MET A 111 -4.19 -6.48 -6.23
N GLU A 112 -3.53 -7.65 -6.24
CA GLU A 112 -4.05 -8.86 -6.90
C GLU A 112 -5.41 -9.28 -6.34
N PHE A 113 -5.56 -9.20 -5.02
CA PHE A 113 -6.81 -9.50 -4.33
C PHE A 113 -7.92 -8.54 -4.76
N TYR A 114 -7.68 -7.23 -4.67
CA TYR A 114 -8.68 -6.22 -5.01
C TYR A 114 -9.04 -6.26 -6.50
N GLU A 115 -8.05 -6.43 -7.38
CA GLU A 115 -8.26 -6.58 -8.82
C GLU A 115 -9.17 -7.76 -9.16
N THR A 116 -8.84 -8.93 -8.61
CA THR A 116 -9.63 -10.15 -8.83
C THR A 116 -11.08 -9.95 -8.37
N HIS A 117 -11.28 -9.30 -7.22
CA HIS A 117 -12.60 -9.20 -6.62
C HIS A 117 -13.46 -8.06 -7.16
N TYR A 118 -12.91 -6.88 -7.50
CA TYR A 118 -13.71 -5.83 -8.12
C TYR A 118 -14.19 -6.24 -9.53
N GLN A 119 -13.44 -7.08 -10.24
CA GLN A 119 -13.83 -7.59 -11.56
C GLN A 119 -14.96 -8.63 -11.50
N THR A 120 -15.12 -9.32 -10.36
CA THR A 120 -16.02 -10.49 -10.25
C THR A 120 -17.22 -10.27 -9.34
N VAL A 121 -17.25 -9.19 -8.55
CA VAL A 121 -18.37 -8.91 -7.65
C VAL A 121 -19.56 -8.26 -8.39
N ASP A 122 -20.77 -8.73 -8.10
CA ASP A 122 -22.01 -8.22 -8.70
C ASP A 122 -22.51 -6.92 -8.03
N ASP A 123 -22.08 -6.64 -6.81
CA ASP A 123 -22.50 -5.46 -6.06
C ASP A 123 -21.70 -4.24 -6.49
N GLU A 124 -22.37 -3.28 -7.13
CA GLU A 124 -21.72 -2.07 -7.65
C GLU A 124 -21.05 -1.24 -6.55
N SER A 125 -21.67 -1.10 -5.37
CA SER A 125 -21.07 -0.35 -4.27
C SER A 125 -19.77 -1.02 -3.78
N LEU A 126 -19.78 -2.33 -3.57
CA LEU A 126 -18.58 -3.09 -3.19
C LEU A 126 -17.53 -3.10 -4.32
N LYS A 127 -17.95 -3.17 -5.58
CA LYS A 127 -17.07 -3.05 -6.75
C LYS A 127 -16.31 -1.73 -6.73
N GLU A 128 -17.01 -0.62 -6.53
CA GLU A 128 -16.39 0.71 -6.46
C GLU A 128 -15.42 0.82 -5.28
N LEU A 129 -15.78 0.27 -4.12
CA LEU A 129 -14.88 0.24 -2.95
C LEU A 129 -13.60 -0.53 -3.26
N LEU A 130 -13.70 -1.77 -3.74
CA LEU A 130 -12.55 -2.61 -4.03
C LEU A 130 -11.67 -2.00 -5.12
N LYS A 131 -12.27 -1.34 -6.12
CA LYS A 131 -11.53 -0.61 -7.13
C LYS A 131 -10.75 0.57 -6.54
N LYS A 132 -11.34 1.33 -5.61
CA LYS A 132 -10.62 2.43 -4.93
C LYS A 132 -9.45 1.91 -4.11
N LEU A 133 -9.65 0.81 -3.37
CA LEU A 133 -8.56 0.17 -2.61
C LEU A 133 -7.43 -0.28 -3.52
N TYR A 134 -7.74 -0.95 -4.65
CA TYR A 134 -6.74 -1.31 -5.66
C TYR A 134 -5.87 -0.12 -6.11
N GLU A 135 -6.50 1.01 -6.44
CA GLU A 135 -5.77 2.19 -6.90
C GLU A 135 -4.86 2.77 -5.80
N THR A 136 -5.30 2.72 -4.54
CA THR A 136 -4.48 3.14 -3.39
C THR A 136 -3.30 2.20 -3.16
N GLU A 137 -3.51 0.89 -3.13
CA GLU A 137 -2.42 -0.08 -2.94
C GLU A 137 -1.41 -0.04 -4.09
N LYS A 138 -1.88 0.26 -5.31
CA LYS A 138 -0.99 0.50 -6.44
C LYS A 138 -0.08 1.71 -6.19
N ALA A 139 -0.62 2.80 -5.66
CA ALA A 139 0.19 3.96 -5.31
C ALA A 139 1.21 3.66 -4.20
N HIS A 140 0.83 2.84 -3.21
CA HIS A 140 1.74 2.36 -2.17
C HIS A 140 2.87 1.48 -2.75
N TYR A 141 2.52 0.54 -3.63
CA TYR A 141 3.47 -0.30 -4.36
C TYR A 141 4.49 0.55 -5.13
N GLU A 142 4.02 1.55 -5.88
CA GLU A 142 4.88 2.44 -6.66
C GLU A 142 5.82 3.27 -5.76
N LEU A 143 5.35 3.73 -4.59
CA LEU A 143 6.18 4.42 -3.61
C LEU A 143 7.31 3.52 -3.08
N ILE A 144 6.98 2.28 -2.69
CA ILE A 144 7.96 1.33 -2.14
C ILE A 144 8.97 0.92 -3.22
N MET A 145 8.51 0.68 -4.44
CA MET A 145 9.38 0.35 -5.58
C MET A 145 10.34 1.50 -5.88
N ALA A 146 9.87 2.75 -5.90
CA ALA A 146 10.73 3.92 -6.08
C ALA A 146 11.81 4.02 -4.99
N GLN A 147 11.49 3.66 -3.74
CA GLN A 147 12.46 3.61 -2.66
C GLN A 147 13.49 2.48 -2.85
N ILE A 148 13.06 1.31 -3.33
CA ILE A 148 13.96 0.20 -3.68
C ILE A 148 14.92 0.60 -4.80
N ASP A 149 14.42 1.21 -5.87
CA ASP A 149 15.24 1.66 -7.00
C ASP A 149 16.26 2.72 -6.58
N TYR A 150 15.84 3.65 -5.71
CA TYR A 150 16.74 4.64 -5.13
C TYR A 150 17.90 3.99 -4.35
N ILE A 151 17.63 2.98 -3.53
CA ILE A 151 18.66 2.26 -2.76
C ILE A 151 19.55 1.39 -3.68
N LYS A 152 18.95 0.63 -4.61
CA LYS A 152 19.69 -0.20 -5.57
C LYS A 152 20.48 0.64 -6.57
N GLY A 153 20.19 1.94 -6.67
CA GLY A 153 20.87 2.86 -7.57
C GLY A 153 20.59 2.56 -9.04
N THR A 154 19.50 1.83 -9.34
CA THR A 154 19.13 1.34 -10.67
C THR A 154 18.62 2.46 -11.57
N GLY A 155 18.14 3.59 -11.02
CA GLY A 155 17.74 4.77 -11.81
C GLY A 155 16.66 4.49 -12.86
N PHE A 156 15.94 3.37 -12.75
CA PHE A 156 14.87 3.03 -13.69
C PHE A 156 13.54 3.53 -13.13
N TRP A 157 12.87 4.40 -13.89
CA TRP A 157 11.51 4.83 -13.59
C TRP A 157 10.67 4.62 -14.86
N PHE A 158 9.72 3.67 -14.82
CA PHE A 158 8.71 3.53 -15.89
C PHE A 158 9.27 3.28 -17.30
N ASP A 159 10.09 2.24 -17.54
CA ASP A 159 10.73 1.95 -18.85
C ASP A 159 11.56 3.12 -19.43
N ILE A 160 11.72 4.20 -18.67
CA ILE A 160 12.53 5.36 -19.01
C ILE A 160 13.76 5.28 -18.10
N PRO A 161 14.94 5.01 -18.66
CA PRO A 161 16.18 5.12 -17.88
C PRO A 161 16.34 6.58 -17.45
N GLU A 162 16.43 6.83 -16.15
CA GLU A 162 16.75 8.15 -15.59
C GLU A 162 18.27 8.37 -15.77
N PHE A 163 18.58 8.95 -16.93
CA PHE A 163 19.86 9.50 -17.42
C PHE A 163 20.98 8.53 -17.87
N SER A 164 21.22 8.58 -19.19
CA SER A 164 22.56 8.88 -19.70
C SER A 164 22.98 10.26 -19.17
N MET A 165 24.04 10.31 -18.38
CA MET A 165 24.79 11.54 -18.16
C MET A 165 26.25 11.17 -18.44
N GLU A 166 26.84 11.85 -19.41
CA GLU A 166 28.23 11.73 -19.88
C GLU A 166 29.26 11.71 -18.74
#